data_AF-A0A4Q3IKI7-F1
#
_entry.id   AF-A0A4Q3IKI7-F1
#
_cell.length_a   1.000
_cell.length_b   1.000
_cell.length_c   1.000
_cell.angle_alpha   90.00
_cell.angle_beta   90.00
_cell.angle_gamma   90.00
#
_symmetry.space_group_name_H-M   'P 1'
#
loop_
_entity.id
_entity.type
_entity.pdbx_description
1 polymer ?
#
loop_
_entity_poly.entity_id
_entity_poly.type
_entity_poly.pdbx_seq_one_letter_code
_entity_poly.pdbx_strand_id
1 'polypeptide(L)'
;TMSPAWESVFAESIVGQGEDRHLAMQPSRLQDFVHQVREKFEDAARLGEMPALVTSGMARPFVRQIIERFRRETPVLSQSEIHPRAKLRTVGSV
;
A
#
# COMPACT_ATOMS: atom_id res chain seq x y z
N THR A 1 1.07 -5.83 5.22
CA THR A 1 1.34 -4.41 5.52
C THR A 1 2.37 -3.90 4.54
N MET A 2 2.51 -2.58 4.39
CA MET A 2 3.64 -2.01 3.68
C MET A 2 4.91 -2.14 4.54
N SER A 3 6.02 -2.49 3.90
CA SER A 3 7.32 -2.64 4.54
C SER A 3 7.94 -1.27 4.78
N PRO A 4 8.85 -1.15 5.78
CA PRO A 4 9.55 0.10 6.03
C PRO A 4 10.28 0.66 4.80
N ALA A 5 10.82 -0.23 3.94
CA ALA A 5 11.50 0.18 2.72
C ALA A 5 10.54 0.87 1.74
N TRP A 6 9.36 0.29 1.49
CA TRP A 6 8.37 0.94 0.63
C TRP A 6 7.77 2.19 1.26
N GLU A 7 7.55 2.20 2.59
CA GLU A 7 7.14 3.41 3.32
C GLU A 7 8.11 4.57 3.08
N SER A 8 9.42 4.34 3.21
CA SER A 8 10.43 5.37 2.94
C SER A 8 10.42 5.81 1.48
N VAL A 9 10.38 4.87 0.53
CA VAL A 9 10.38 5.19 -0.90
C VAL A 9 9.16 6.05 -1.27
N PHE A 10 7.97 5.73 -0.76
CA PHE A 10 6.77 6.55 -0.98
C PHE A 10 6.91 7.91 -0.29
N ALA A 11 7.39 7.98 0.95
CA ALA A 11 7.58 9.24 1.65
C ALA A 11 8.53 10.20 0.90
N GLU A 12 9.62 9.68 0.34
CA GLU A 12 10.60 10.46 -0.43
C GLU A 12 10.10 10.83 -1.83
N SER A 13 9.24 9.99 -2.42
CA SER A 13 8.70 10.20 -3.77
C SER A 13 7.46 11.10 -3.79
N ILE A 14 6.83 11.38 -2.65
CA ILE A 14 5.70 12.30 -2.56
C ILE A 14 6.22 13.72 -2.45
N VAL A 15 5.99 14.50 -3.50
CA VAL A 15 6.48 15.88 -3.62
C VAL A 15 5.29 16.85 -3.72
N GLY A 16 5.53 18.12 -3.38
CA GLY A 16 4.49 19.15 -3.33
C GLY A 16 3.88 19.34 -1.93
N GLN A 17 2.89 20.21 -1.82
CA GLN A 17 2.22 20.56 -0.56
C GLN A 17 0.70 20.60 -0.74
N GLY A 18 -0.04 20.36 0.35
CA GLY A 18 -1.50 20.44 0.32
C GLY A 18 -2.14 19.50 -0.70
N GLU A 19 -2.90 20.08 -1.62
CA GLU A 19 -3.59 19.37 -2.70
C GLU A 19 -2.69 19.12 -3.93
N ASP A 20 -1.59 19.84 -4.08
CA ASP A 20 -0.64 19.69 -5.21
C ASP A 20 0.35 18.53 -5.01
N ARG A 21 0.08 17.67 -4.03
CA ARG A 21 0.93 16.50 -3.76
C ARG A 21 0.78 15.48 -4.89
N HIS A 22 1.92 15.06 -5.43
CA HIS A 22 1.97 14.04 -6.47
C HIS A 22 3.11 13.06 -6.21
N LEU A 23 3.00 11.88 -6.83
CA LEU A 23 4.01 10.83 -6.73
C LEU A 23 5.04 10.99 -7.85
N ALA A 24 6.24 11.47 -7.50
CA ALA A 24 7.40 11.54 -8.37
C ALA A 24 8.30 10.31 -8.16
N MET A 25 7.85 9.15 -8.66
CA MET A 25 8.58 7.88 -8.57
C MET A 25 9.06 7.43 -9.95
N GLN A 26 10.24 6.79 -10.00
CA GLN A 26 10.72 6.15 -11.23
C GLN A 26 9.75 5.03 -11.67
N PRO A 27 9.44 4.90 -12.98
CA PRO A 27 8.51 3.88 -13.48
C PRO A 27 8.88 2.44 -13.09
N SER A 28 10.17 2.10 -13.07
CA SER A 28 10.66 0.77 -12.66
C SER A 28 10.32 0.46 -11.20
N ARG A 29 10.54 1.40 -10.28
CA ARG A 29 10.17 1.26 -8.87
C ARG A 29 8.66 1.03 -8.71
N LEU A 30 7.85 1.76 -9.47
CA LEU A 30 6.40 1.57 -9.42
C LEU A 30 5.99 0.17 -9.93
N GLN A 31 6.64 -0.31 -10.99
CA GLN A 31 6.42 -1.67 -11.52
C GLN A 31 6.83 -2.74 -10.49
N ASP A 32 7.98 -2.57 -9.85
CA ASP A 32 8.47 -3.47 -8.80
C ASP A 32 7.48 -3.54 -7.63
N PHE A 33 6.96 -2.39 -7.19
CA PHE A 33 5.94 -2.33 -6.15
C PHE A 33 4.68 -3.10 -6.55
N VAL A 34 4.17 -2.84 -7.76
CA VAL A 34 2.96 -3.52 -8.26
C VAL A 34 3.17 -5.04 -8.33
N HIS A 35 4.34 -5.48 -8.78
CA HIS A 35 4.69 -6.90 -8.84
C HIS A 35 4.68 -7.54 -7.45
N GLN A 36 5.37 -6.93 -6.48
CA GLN A 36 5.41 -7.44 -5.11
C GLN A 36 4.04 -7.46 -4.44
N VAL A 37 3.20 -6.43 -4.65
CA VAL A 37 1.83 -6.44 -4.13
C VAL A 37 1.03 -7.59 -4.72
N ARG A 38 1.12 -7.84 -6.03
CA ARG A 38 0.41 -8.96 -6.66
C ARG A 38 0.83 -10.30 -6.05
N GLU A 39 2.13 -10.53 -5.94
CA GLU A 39 2.69 -11.76 -5.37
C GLU A 39 2.19 -11.98 -3.93
N LYS A 40 2.31 -10.97 -3.06
CA LYS A 40 1.92 -11.12 -1.65
C LYS A 40 0.42 -11.31 -1.45
N PHE A 41 -0.40 -10.72 -2.31
CA PHE A 41 -1.84 -10.97 -2.26
C PHE A 41 -2.24 -12.31 -2.87
N GLU A 42 -1.51 -12.82 -3.86
CA GLU A 42 -1.68 -14.19 -4.35
C GLU A 42 -1.30 -15.20 -3.26
N ASP A 43 -0.21 -14.96 -2.53
CA ASP A 43 0.20 -15.77 -1.38
C ASP A 43 -0.90 -15.82 -0.32
N ALA A 44 -1.47 -14.67 0.04
CA ALA A 44 -2.59 -14.59 0.98
C ALA A 44 -3.84 -15.32 0.47
N ALA A 45 -4.17 -15.19 -0.81
CA ALA A 45 -5.31 -15.89 -1.41
C ALA A 45 -5.13 -17.42 -1.37
N ARG A 46 -3.92 -17.94 -1.56
CA ARG A 46 -3.62 -19.38 -1.40
C ARG A 46 -3.82 -19.88 0.03
N LEU A 47 -3.75 -18.99 1.02
CA LEU A 47 -4.08 -19.26 2.42
C LEU A 47 -5.57 -19.07 2.73
N GLY A 48 -6.41 -18.73 1.73
CA GLY A 48 -7.83 -18.44 1.92
C GLY A 48 -8.11 -17.06 2.54
N GLU A 49 -7.13 -16.16 2.52
CA GLU A 49 -7.22 -14.84 3.16
C GLU A 49 -7.54 -13.75 2.14
N MET A 50 -8.37 -12.79 2.54
CA MET A 50 -8.66 -11.57 1.78
C MET A 50 -8.25 -10.33 2.58
N PRO A 51 -6.95 -9.96 2.59
CA PRO A 51 -6.45 -8.90 3.45
C PRO A 51 -6.74 -7.50 2.90
N ALA A 52 -6.68 -6.51 3.78
CA ALA A 52 -6.49 -5.10 3.42
C ALA A 52 -4.98 -4.77 3.33
N LEU A 53 -4.60 -3.85 2.45
CA LEU A 53 -3.26 -3.27 2.44
C LEU A 53 -3.21 -2.10 3.41
N VAL A 54 -2.34 -2.18 4.43
CA VAL A 54 -2.15 -1.11 5.42
C VAL A 54 -0.84 -0.38 5.16
N THR A 55 -0.89 0.96 5.18
CA THR A 55 0.18 1.90 4.79
C THR A 55 0.27 3.09 5.78
N SER A 56 1.24 3.99 5.62
CA SER A 56 1.21 5.31 6.27
C SER A 56 0.11 6.22 5.72
N GLY A 57 -0.31 7.20 6.54
CA GLY A 57 -1.33 8.18 6.14
C GLY A 57 -0.94 8.99 4.90
N MET A 58 0.34 9.32 4.75
CA MET A 58 0.83 10.07 3.58
C MET A 58 0.79 9.24 2.30
N ALA A 59 1.18 7.97 2.36
CA ALA A 59 1.25 7.11 1.17
C ALA A 59 -0.13 6.60 0.72
N ARG A 60 -1.08 6.43 1.66
CA ARG A 60 -2.40 5.82 1.41
C ARG A 60 -3.11 6.28 0.13
N PRO A 61 -3.33 7.58 -0.15
CA PRO A 61 -4.06 8.00 -1.35
C PRO A 61 -3.34 7.59 -2.64
N PHE A 62 -2.00 7.69 -2.68
CA PHE A 62 -1.19 7.31 -3.85
C PHE A 62 -1.18 5.80 -4.05
N VAL A 63 -0.99 5.04 -2.97
CA VAL A 63 -1.07 3.57 -3.02
C VAL A 63 -2.47 3.15 -3.50
N ARG A 64 -3.55 3.77 -2.99
CA ARG A 64 -4.91 3.47 -3.46
C ARG A 64 -5.08 3.70 -4.97
N GLN A 65 -4.63 4.84 -5.49
CA GLN A 65 -4.69 5.17 -6.93
C GLN A 65 -3.94 4.16 -7.81
N ILE A 66 -2.88 3.55 -7.29
CA ILE A 66 -2.11 2.52 -7.99
C ILE A 66 -2.86 1.18 -7.92
N ILE A 67 -3.23 0.74 -6.71
CA ILE A 67 -3.85 -0.57 -6.46
C ILE A 67 -5.19 -0.70 -7.16
N GLU A 68 -6.02 0.35 -7.17
CA GLU A 68 -7.37 0.26 -7.73
C GLU A 68 -7.39 -0.02 -9.24
N ARG A 69 -6.28 0.23 -9.95
CA ARG A 69 -6.12 -0.07 -11.38
C ARG A 69 -6.07 -1.57 -11.67
N PHE A 70 -5.69 -2.40 -10.70
CA PHE A 70 -5.56 -3.85 -10.90
C PHE A 70 -6.21 -4.71 -9.81
N ARG A 71 -6.55 -4.14 -8.66
CA ARG A 71 -7.27 -4.77 -7.54
C ARG A 71 -8.27 -3.78 -6.93
N ARG A 72 -9.29 -3.40 -7.69
CA ARG A 72 -10.33 -2.41 -7.31
C ARG A 72 -10.97 -2.67 -5.95
N GLU A 73 -11.21 -3.94 -5.63
CA GLU A 73 -11.90 -4.39 -4.41
C GLU A 73 -10.99 -4.43 -3.18
N THR A 74 -9.67 -4.40 -3.34
CA THR A 74 -8.73 -4.45 -2.22
C THR A 74 -8.81 -3.17 -1.39
N PRO A 75 -9.16 -3.24 -0.09
CA PRO A 75 -9.14 -2.07 0.78
C PRO A 75 -7.70 -1.61 1.00
N VAL A 76 -7.47 -0.30 0.91
CA VAL A 76 -6.19 0.34 1.23
C VAL A 76 -6.42 1.31 2.38
N LEU A 77 -5.82 0.99 3.53
CA LEU A 77 -6.01 1.69 4.79
C LEU A 77 -4.71 2.36 5.24
N SER A 78 -4.84 3.50 5.93
CA SER A 78 -3.73 4.02 6.72
C SER A 78 -3.74 3.40 8.12
N GLN A 79 -2.58 3.33 8.79
CA GLN A 79 -2.51 2.90 10.19
C GLN A 79 -3.44 3.74 11.10
N SER A 80 -3.59 5.03 10.81
CA SER A 80 -4.49 5.95 11.54
C SER A 80 -5.98 5.69 11.36
N GLU A 81 -6.38 4.95 10.32
CA GLU A 81 -7.79 4.57 10.08
C GLU A 81 -8.19 3.32 10.89
N ILE A 82 -7.24 2.64 11.52
CA ILE A 82 -7.50 1.42 12.28
C ILE A 82 -7.76 1.78 13.74
N HIS A 83 -8.93 1.38 14.24
CA HIS A 83 -9.28 1.59 15.64
C HIS A 83 -8.25 0.90 16.57
N PRO A 84 -7.75 1.54 17.64
CA PRO A 84 -6.70 0.96 18.49
C PRO A 84 -7.04 -0.38 19.14
N ARG A 85 -8.33 -0.67 19.33
CA ARG A 85 -8.83 -1.95 19.88
C ARG A 85 -9.07 -3.04 18.82
N ALA A 86 -8.85 -2.75 17.54
CA ALA A 86 -8.98 -3.73 16.49
C ALA A 86 -7.88 -4.80 16.64
N LYS A 87 -8.27 -6.07 16.55
CA LYS A 87 -7.30 -7.18 16.53
C LYS A 87 -6.83 -7.37 15.09
N LEU A 88 -5.54 -7.15 14.85
CA LEU A 88 -4.94 -7.34 13.54
C LEU A 88 -4.17 -8.66 13.50
N ARG A 89 -4.24 -9.33 12.35
CA ARG A 89 -3.33 -10.42 12.00
C ARG A 89 -2.65 -10.07 10.68
N THR A 90 -1.34 -10.02 10.71
CA THR A 90 -0.55 -9.81 9.50
C THR A 90 -0.42 -11.13 8.75
N VAL A 91 -0.86 -11.13 7.48
CA VAL A 91 -0.75 -12.30 6.58
C VAL A 91 0.43 -12.17 5.60
N GLY A 92 1.09 -11.01 5.56
CA GLY A 92 2.24 -10.75 4.72
C GLY A 92 2.69 -9.30 4.78
N SER A 93 3.87 -9.03 4.22
CA SER A 93 4.41 -7.69 4.02
C SER A 93 4.87 -7.52 2.59
N VAL A 94 4.61 -6.34 2.04
CA VAL A 94 5.13 -5.86 0.75
C VAL A 94 6.22 -4.87 1.03
#